data_AF-A0A3B8V814-F1
#
_entry.id   AF-A0A3B8V814-F1
#
_cell.length_a   1.000
_cell.length_b   1.000
_cell.length_c   1.000
_cell.angle_alpha   90.00
_cell.angle_beta   90.00
_cell.angle_gamma   90.00
#
_symmetry.space_group_name_H-M   'P 1'
#
loop_
_entity.id
_entity.type
_entity.pdbx_description
1 polymer ?
#
loop_
_entity_poly.entity_id
_entity_poly.type
_entity_poly.pdbx_seq_one_letter_code
_entity_poly.pdbx_strand_id
1 'polypeptide(L)' 'MNRNHPRRFALASTAIMLAGLGGCVVGNNSKLQRPTIGQELIDLQKAKDSGAIDEVEYVQTRARLLAGAGVPQTSTSA' A
#
# COMPACT_ATOMS: atom_id res chain seq x y z
N MET A 1 -31.34 -54.06 19.08
CA MET A 1 -30.15 -53.27 18.70
C MET A 1 -30.43 -52.71 17.31
N ASN A 2 -30.69 -51.41 17.13
CA ASN A 2 -29.71 -50.46 16.58
C ASN A 2 -30.41 -49.08 16.42
N ARG A 3 -29.85 -48.02 17.02
CA ARG A 3 -30.30 -46.63 16.87
C ARG A 3 -29.32 -45.86 15.96
N ASN A 4 -29.88 -45.28 14.90
CA ASN A 4 -29.62 -43.94 14.36
C ASN A 4 -28.17 -43.55 13.96
N HIS A 5 -27.91 -43.41 12.65
CA HIS A 5 -26.71 -42.74 12.09
C HIS A 5 -26.94 -41.46 11.24
N PRO A 6 -27.94 -40.58 11.49
CA PRO A 6 -28.05 -39.33 10.72
C PRO A 6 -27.01 -38.27 11.12
N ARG A 7 -26.32 -38.42 12.26
CA ARG A 7 -25.39 -37.43 12.82
C ARG A 7 -23.97 -37.48 12.24
N ARG A 8 -23.64 -38.58 11.54
CA ARG A 8 -22.30 -38.80 10.95
C ARG A 8 -22.13 -38.15 9.58
N PHE A 9 -23.23 -38.01 8.83
CA PHE A 9 -23.23 -37.35 7.53
C PHE A 9 -23.22 -35.82 7.62
N ALA A 10 -23.79 -35.25 8.68
CA ALA A 10 -23.84 -33.78 8.87
C ALA A 10 -22.47 -33.15 9.20
N LEU A 11 -21.52 -33.91 9.75
CA LEU A 11 -20.19 -33.42 10.14
C LEU A 11 -19.20 -33.39 8.96
N ALA A 12 -19.42 -34.20 7.93
CA ALA A 12 -18.54 -34.26 6.77
C ALA A 12 -18.78 -33.12 5.77
N SER A 13 -20.00 -32.56 5.74
CA SER A 13 -20.38 -31.52 4.78
C SER A 13 -19.78 -30.14 5.07
N THR A 14 -19.48 -29.84 6.34
CA THR A 14 -19.00 -28.51 6.75
C THR A 14 -17.52 -28.29 6.47
N ALA A 15 -16.72 -29.36 6.34
CA ALA A 15 -15.27 -29.26 6.12
C ALA A 15 -14.90 -28.81 4.70
N ILE A 16 -15.75 -29.10 3.70
CA ILE A 16 -15.48 -28.78 2.29
C ILE A 16 -15.68 -27.27 2.00
N MET A 17 -16.53 -26.59 2.76
CA MET A 17 -16.79 -25.15 2.60
C MET A 17 -15.64 -24.25 3.09
N LEU A 18 -14.78 -24.72 4.00
CA LEU A 18 -13.63 -23.94 4.50
C LEU A 18 -12.38 -24.03 3.60
N ALA A 19 -12.29 -25.04 2.73
CA ALA A 19 -11.12 -25.21 1.86
C ALA A 19 -11.16 -24.32 0.59
N GLY A 20 -12.33 -23.76 0.24
CA GLY A 20 -12.51 -22.94 -0.98
C GLY A 20 -12.16 -21.46 -0.85
N LEU A 21 -11.86 -20.97 0.36
CA LEU A 21 -11.54 -19.55 0.62
C LEU A 21 -10.04 -19.22 0.48
N GLY A 22 -9.20 -20.20 0.16
CA GLY A 22 -7.79 -20.00 -0.18
C GLY A 22 -7.60 -19.47 -1.60
N GLY A 23 -8.13 -18.28 -1.88
CA GLY A 23 -7.87 -17.58 -3.13
C GLY A 23 -6.36 -17.39 -3.30
N CYS A 24 -5.81 -17.82 -4.44
CA CYS A 24 -4.43 -17.58 -4.80
C CYS A 24 -4.17 -16.07 -4.83
N VAL A 25 -3.61 -15.51 -3.77
CA VAL A 25 -2.97 -14.20 -3.83
C VAL A 25 -1.74 -14.40 -4.69
N VAL A 26 -1.90 -14.28 -6.00
CA VAL A 26 -0.78 -14.09 -6.93
C VAL A 26 -0.17 -12.75 -6.54
N GLY A 27 0.83 -12.83 -5.67
CA GLY A 27 1.72 -11.73 -5.35
C GLY A 27 2.49 -11.39 -6.61
N ASN A 28 1.90 -10.50 -7.42
CA ASN A 28 2.60 -9.84 -8.49
C ASN A 28 3.81 -9.13 -7.86
N ASN A 29 5.00 -9.74 -7.99
CA ASN A 29 6.28 -9.12 -7.66
C ASN A 29 6.58 -8.03 -8.70
N SER A 30 5.63 -7.11 -8.88
CA SER A 30 5.89 -5.85 -9.55
C SER A 30 7.00 -5.22 -8.77
N LYS A 31 8.20 -5.22 -9.34
CA LYS A 31 9.24 -4.30 -8.92
C LYS A 31 8.58 -2.93 -9.00
N LEU A 32 8.15 -2.43 -7.84
CA LEU A 32 7.64 -1.08 -7.70
C LEU A 32 8.78 -0.20 -8.16
N GLN A 33 8.70 0.21 -9.42
CA GLN A 33 9.69 1.04 -10.04
C GLN A 33 9.68 2.30 -9.19
N ARG A 34 10.78 2.55 -8.48
CA ARG A 34 10.85 3.70 -7.58
C ARG A 34 10.45 4.91 -8.42
N PRO A 35 9.46 5.70 -7.95
CA PRO A 35 9.05 6.88 -8.68
C PRO A 35 10.27 7.77 -8.91
N THR A 36 10.30 8.44 -10.05
CA THR A 36 11.34 9.42 -10.30
C THR A 36 11.17 10.57 -9.31
N ILE A 37 12.25 11.28 -8.99
CA ILE A 37 12.20 12.42 -8.06
C ILE A 37 11.20 13.48 -8.54
N GLY A 38 11.05 13.66 -9.86
CA GLY A 38 10.01 14.53 -10.41
C GLY A 38 8.59 14.10 -10.04
N GLN A 39 8.29 12.80 -10.08
CA GLN A 39 6.97 12.29 -9.65
C GLN A 39 6.75 12.48 -8.14
N GLU A 40 7.77 12.21 -7.32
CA GLU A 40 7.68 12.44 -5.88
C GLU A 40 7.42 13.92 -5.54
N LEU A 41 8.01 14.86 -6.29
CA LEU A 41 7.76 16.30 -6.12
C LEU A 41 6.36 16.72 -6.59
N ILE A 42 5.86 16.15 -7.68
CA ILE A 42 4.49 16.40 -8.16
C ILE A 42 3.48 15.90 -7.13
N ASP A 43 3.69 14.71 -6.57
CA ASP A 43 2.78 14.16 -5.59
C ASP A 43 2.86 14.91 -4.25
N LEU A 44 4.05 15.37 -3.86
CA LEU A 44 4.21 16.27 -2.72
C LEU A 44 3.45 17.59 -2.91
N GLN A 45 3.49 18.17 -4.12
CA GLN A 45 2.71 19.36 -4.45
C GLN A 45 1.21 19.10 -4.36
N LYS A 46 0.73 17.99 -4.94
CA LYS A 46 -0.68 17.60 -4.86
C LYS A 46 -1.14 17.39 -3.42
N ALA A 47 -0.30 16.80 -2.56
CA ALA A 47 -0.61 16.59 -1.15
C ALA A 47 -0.78 17.92 -0.41
N LYS A 48 0.05 18.92 -0.75
CA LYS A 48 -0.10 20.28 -0.23
C LYS A 48 -1.39 20.93 -0.74
N ASP A 49 -1.64 20.85 -2.05
CA ASP A 49 -2.80 21.47 -2.69
C ASP A 49 -4.13 20.85 -2.23
N SER A 50 -4.13 19.56 -1.87
CA SER A 50 -5.29 18.87 -1.30
C SER A 50 -5.46 19.12 0.19
N GLY A 51 -4.54 19.84 0.84
CA GLY A 51 -4.54 20.08 2.29
C GLY A 51 -4.18 18.86 3.12
N ALA A 52 -3.58 17.83 2.52
CA ALA A 52 -3.11 16.64 3.23
C ALA A 52 -1.82 16.92 4.04
N ILE A 53 -1.04 17.93 3.65
CA ILE A 53 0.13 18.43 4.38
C ILE A 53 0.11 19.95 4.46
N ASP A 54 0.73 20.51 5.48
CA ASP A 54 0.89 21.96 5.63
C ASP A 54 2.11 22.50 4.85
N GLU A 55 2.18 23.82 4.65
CA GLU A 55 3.27 24.49 3.93
C GLU A 55 4.64 24.16 4.54
N VAL A 56 4.73 24.10 5.87
CA VAL A 56 5.97 23.79 6.58
C VAL A 56 6.46 22.38 6.25
N GLU A 57 5.55 21.41 6.24
CA GLU A 57 5.86 20.01 5.91
C GLU A 57 6.23 19.84 4.43
N TYR A 58 5.55 20.58 3.55
CA TYR A 58 5.88 20.65 2.14
C TYR A 58 7.32 21.13 1.91
N VAL A 59 7.71 22.27 2.50
CA VAL A 59 9.05 22.84 2.32
C VAL A 59 10.14 21.90 2.85
N GLN A 60 9.95 21.33 4.04
CA GLN A 60 10.93 20.41 4.64
C GLN A 60 11.09 19.13 3.80
N THR A 61 9.98 18.56 3.34
CA THR A 61 9.99 17.33 2.55
C THR A 61 10.59 17.57 1.17
N ARG A 62 10.23 18.68 0.52
CA ARG A 62 10.81 19.10 -0.77
C ARG A 62 12.32 19.28 -0.67
N ALA A 63 12.80 19.93 0.39
CA ALA A 63 14.23 20.11 0.65
C ALA A 63 14.95 18.77 0.78
N ARG A 64 14.37 17.82 1.54
CA ARG A 64 14.92 16.48 1.73
C ARG A 64 14.99 15.67 0.43
N LEU A 65 13.92 15.69 -0.38
CA LEU A 65 13.86 14.96 -1.65
C LEU A 65 14.93 15.46 -2.63
N LEU A 66 15.08 16.78 -2.75
CA LEU A 66 16.07 17.39 -3.64
C LEU A 66 17.51 17.21 -3.12
N ALA A 67 17.73 17.21 -1.80
CA ALA A 67 19.03 16.87 -1.24
C ALA A 67 19.42 15.41 -1.56
N GLY A 68 18.48 14.47 -1.45
CA GLY A 68 18.67 13.08 -1.88
C GLY A 68 18.91 12.93 -3.38
N ALA A 69 18.44 13.89 -4.19
CA ALA A 69 18.68 13.97 -5.63
C ALA A 69 20.08 14.51 -6.00
N GLY A 70 20.85 15.03 -5.04
CA GLY A 70 22.07 15.78 -5.32
C GLY A 70 21.83 17.16 -5.96
N VAL A 71 20.60 17.69 -5.87
CA VAL A 71 20.26 19.04 -6.35
C VAL A 71 20.55 20.03 -5.22
N PRO A 72 21.53 20.94 -5.38
CA PRO A 72 21.79 21.95 -4.37
C PRO A 72 20.58 22.88 -4.25
N GLN A 73 20.04 23.00 -3.04
CA GLN A 73 19.06 24.04 -2.71
C GLN A 73 19.78 25.37 -2.73
N THR A 74 19.87 26.03 -3.88
CA THR A 74 20.25 27.43 -3.93
C THR A 74 19.11 28.20 -3.28
N SER A 75 19.27 28.52 -2.01
CA SER A 75 18.49 29.51 -1.29
C SER A 75 18.60 30.83 -2.06
N THR A 76 17.74 31.04 -3.05
CA THR A 76 17.55 32.37 -3.65
C THR A 76 16.77 33.19 -2.62
N SER A 77 17.51 33.69 -1.64
CA SER A 77 17.19 34.92 -0.93
C SER A 77 17.61 36.06 -1.84
N ALA A 78 16.63 36.68 -2.51
CA ALA A 78 16.74 37.99 -3.15
C ALA A 78 15.78 38.93 -2.44
#